data_AF-A0A178AF81-F1
#
_entry.id   AF-A0A178AF81-F1
#
_cell.length_a   1.000
_cell.length_b   1.000
_cell.length_c   1.000
_cell.angle_alpha   90.00
_cell.angle_beta   90.00
_cell.angle_gamma   90.00
#
_symmetry.space_group_name_H-M   'P 1'
#
loop_
_entity.id
_entity.type
_entity.pdbx_description
1 polymer ?
#
loop_
_entity_poly.entity_id
_entity_poly.type
_entity_poly.pdbx_seq_one_letter_code
_entity_poly.pdbx_strand_id
1 'polypeptide(L)' 'MRLYDYLKPRVIKELSKTLSEIHLSFDGWTTKSGKRGFLEIVLYYVDIQGSSKNMPIVLPQFTWS' A
#
# COMPACT_ATOMS: atom_id res chain seq x y z
N MET A 1 5.35 16.72 -0.13
CA MET A 1 4.16 16.16 0.54
C MET A 1 4.06 14.72 0.08
N ARG A 2 4.40 13.75 0.93
CA ARG A 2 4.58 12.34 0.51
C ARG A 2 3.19 11.77 0.21
N LEU A 3 3.05 10.91 -0.81
CA LEU A 3 1.77 10.25 -1.17
C LEU A 3 1.03 9.69 0.06
N TYR A 4 1.79 9.19 1.03
CA TYR A 4 1.28 8.74 2.32
C TYR A 4 0.56 9.83 3.12
N ASP A 5 1.07 11.07 3.17
CA ASP A 5 0.45 12.16 3.94
C ASP A 5 -0.97 12.46 3.41
N TYR A 6 -1.16 12.37 2.10
CA TYR A 6 -2.47 12.48 1.45
C TYR A 6 -3.38 11.28 1.76
N LEU A 7 -2.83 10.06 1.76
CA LEU A 7 -3.58 8.84 2.00
C LEU A 7 -3.89 8.60 3.49
N LYS A 8 -3.10 9.16 4.41
CA LYS A 8 -3.16 8.89 5.85
C LYS A 8 -4.56 9.07 6.46
N PRO A 9 -5.33 10.14 6.17
CA PRO A 9 -6.69 10.27 6.71
C PRO A 9 -7.62 9.15 6.22
N ARG A 10 -7.47 8.73 4.95
CA ARG A 10 -8.23 7.63 4.37
C ARG A 10 -7.83 6.30 4.99
N VAL A 11 -6.52 6.04 5.14
CA VAL A 11 -5.99 4.84 5.80
C VAL A 11 -6.58 4.71 7.20
N ILE A 12 -6.53 5.76 8.02
CA ILE A 12 -7.07 5.75 9.38
C ILE A 12 -8.58 5.46 9.37
N LYS A 13 -9.34 6.12 8.50
CA LYS A 13 -10.79 5.94 8.41
C LYS A 13 -11.17 4.51 8.04
N GLU A 14 -10.54 3.95 7.01
CA GLU A 14 -10.81 2.59 6.55
C GLU A 14 -10.39 1.56 7.61
N LEU A 15 -9.20 1.73 8.21
CA LEU A 15 -8.69 0.79 9.20
C LEU A 15 -9.43 0.85 10.54
N SER A 16 -10.03 1.99 10.90
CA SER A 16 -10.90 2.09 12.09
C SER A 16 -12.18 1.25 11.99
N LYS A 17 -12.46 0.71 10.79
CA LYS A 17 -13.70 0.01 10.45
C LYS A 17 -13.42 -1.40 9.90
N THR A 18 -12.21 -1.94 10.04
CA THR A 18 -11.97 -3.33 9.60
C THR A 18 -12.65 -4.31 10.55
N LEU A 19 -13.14 -5.42 10.00
CA LEU A 19 -13.65 -6.55 10.77
C LEU A 19 -12.62 -7.68 10.91
N SER A 20 -11.53 -7.63 10.14
CA SER A 20 -10.46 -8.62 10.16
C SER A 20 -9.16 -8.04 10.70
N GLU A 21 -8.23 -8.97 10.96
CA GLU A 21 -6.81 -8.66 10.98
C GLU A 21 -6.39 -8.01 9.65
N ILE A 22 -5.39 -7.14 9.74
CA ILE A 22 -4.88 -6.35 8.62
C ILE A 22 -3.60 -7.03 8.13
N HIS A 23 -3.59 -7.47 6.87
CA HIS A 23 -2.39 -8.02 6.24
C HIS A 23 -1.69 -6.95 5.40
N LEU A 24 -0.37 -6.87 5.54
CA LEU A 24 0.47 -5.94 4.78
C LEU A 24 1.35 -6.73 3.82
N SER A 25 1.28 -6.43 2.53
CA SER A 25 2.14 -7.02 1.51
C SER A 25 3.16 -6.00 1.00
N PHE A 26 4.33 -6.53 0.63
CA PHE A 26 5.45 -5.79 0.04
C PHE A 26 5.84 -6.50 -1.26
N ASP A 27 5.66 -5.83 -2.41
CA ASP A 27 6.05 -6.36 -3.71
C ASP A 27 7.10 -5.47 -4.36
N GLY A 28 8.24 -6.04 -4.72
CA GLY A 28 9.37 -5.31 -5.28
C GLY A 28 9.72 -5.81 -6.68
N TRP A 29 9.80 -4.90 -7.65
CA TRP A 29 10.23 -5.25 -9.01
C TRP A 29 11.22 -4.25 -9.58
N THR A 30 11.99 -4.71 -10.56
CA THR A 30 12.89 -3.86 -11.35
C THR A 30 12.42 -3.78 -12.79
N THR A 31 12.73 -2.67 -13.47
CA THR A 31 12.45 -2.53 -14.91
C THR A 31 13.54 -3.19 -15.76
N LYS A 32 13.28 -3.43 -17.05
CA LYS A 32 14.14 -4.13 -18.05
C LYS A 32 15.61 -3.67 -18.18
N SER A 33 16.09 -2.74 -17.38
CA SER A 33 17.49 -2.30 -17.32
C SER A 33 18.09 -2.28 -15.91
N GLY A 34 17.36 -2.70 -14.88
CA GLY A 34 17.78 -2.61 -13.47
C GLY A 34 17.89 -1.18 -12.92
N LYS A 35 17.92 -0.16 -13.79
CA LYS A 35 18.10 1.26 -13.44
C LYS A 35 17.02 1.83 -12.51
N ARG A 36 15.85 1.20 -12.48
CA ARG A 36 14.72 1.60 -11.63
C ARG A 36 14.17 0.38 -10.91
N GLY A 37 14.09 0.47 -9.59
CA GLY A 37 13.33 -0.43 -8.73
C GLY A 37 12.06 0.26 -8.25
N PHE A 38 11.03 -0.54 -7.95
CA PHE A 38 9.80 -0.10 -7.33
C PHE A 38 9.49 -1.02 -6.14
N LEU A 39 8.80 -0.49 -5.13
CA LEU A 39 8.26 -1.27 -4.03
C LEU A 39 6.80 -0.90 -3.84
N GLU A 40 5.87 -1.81 -4.01
CA GLU A 40 4.48 -1.57 -3.67
C GLU A 40 4.22 -2.04 -2.24
N ILE A 41 3.50 -1.22 -1.46
CA ILE A 41 2.99 -1.58 -0.13
C ILE A 41 1.47 -1.54 -0.18
N VAL A 42 0.83 -2.69 0.04
CA VAL A 42 -0.63 -2.87 -0.06
C VAL A 42 -1.18 -3.43 1.25
N LEU A 43 -2.25 -2.81 1.75
CA LEU A 43 -3.07 -3.36 2.84
C LEU A 43 -4.16 -4.26 2.29
N TYR A 44 -4.38 -5.38 2.96
CA TYR A 44 -5.52 -6.27 2.76
C TYR A 44 -6.31 -6.37 4.05
N TYR A 45 -7.61 -6.15 3.97
CA TYR A 45 -8.53 -6.21 5.11
C TYR A 45 -9.95 -6.52 4.66
N VAL A 46 -10.80 -6.94 5.59
CA VAL A 46 -12.24 -7.07 5.38
C VAL A 46 -12.94 -5.85 5.99
N ASP A 47 -13.78 -5.18 5.20
CA ASP A 47 -14.54 -4.02 5.67
C ASP A 47 -15.81 -4.41 6.47
N ILE A 48 -16.54 -3.41 6.96
CA ILE A 48 -17.80 -3.61 7.71
C ILE A 48 -18.91 -4.32 6.91
N GLN A 49 -18.79 -4.38 5.58
CA GLN A 49 -19.74 -5.07 4.71
C GLN A 49 -19.32 -6.53 4.49
N GLY A 50 -18.25 -6.99 5.14
CA GLY A 50 -17.69 -8.33 4.92
C GLY A 50 -16.93 -8.45 3.60
N SER A 51 -16.63 -7.34 2.92
CA SER A 51 -15.94 -7.35 1.62
C SER A 51 -14.43 -7.29 1.79
N SER A 52 -13.71 -8.15 1.08
CA SER A 52 -12.26 -8.07 0.97
C SER A 52 -11.85 -6.81 0.21
N LYS A 53 -10.94 -6.02 0.79
CA LYS A 53 -10.40 -4.78 0.23
C LYS A 53 -8.89 -4.88 0.12
N ASN A 54 -8.37 -4.29 -0.94
CA ASN A 54 -6.96 -3.96 -1.09
C ASN A 54 -6.78 -2.45 -1.18
N MET A 55 -5.76 -1.91 -0.50
CA MET A 55 -5.49 -0.48 -0.52
C MET A 55 -3.98 -0.21 -0.62
N PRO A 56 -3.50 0.32 -1.77
CA PRO A 56 -2.12 0.75 -1.92
C PRO A 56 -1.84 1.94 -0.98
N ILE A 57 -0.79 1.85 -0.18
CA ILE A 57 -0.37 2.93 0.72
C ILE A 57 0.82 3.69 0.14
N VAL A 58 1.71 3.00 -0.57
CA VAL A 58 2.97 3.59 -1.04
C VAL A 58 3.52 2.85 -2.26
N LEU A 59 4.18 3.61 -3.13
CA LEU A 59 4.93 3.11 -4.27
C LEU A 59 6.23 3.93 -4.44
N PRO A 60 7.29 3.70 -3.65
CA PRO A 60 8.56 4.40 -3.82
C PRO A 60 9.24 3.91 -5.09
N GLN A 61 9.90 4.83 -5.77
CA GLN A 61 10.84 4.51 -6.84
C GLN A 61 12.26 4.57 -6.28
N PHE A 62 13.05 3.55 -6.59
CA PHE A 62 14.48 3.51 -6.32
C PHE A 62 15.25 3.75 -7.61
N THR A 63 16.24 4.62 -7.56
CA THR A 63 17.23 4.82 -8.62
C THR A 63 18.59 4.41 -8.08
N TRP A 64 19.25 3.47 -8.74
CA TRP A 64 20.63 3.12 -8.40
C TRP A 64 21.57 4.12 -9.08
N SER A 65 22.50 4.71 -8.30
CA SER A 65 23.52 5.65 -8.77
C SER A 65 24.71 4.94 -9.38
#